data_AF-A0AAQ0LZ93-F1
#
_entry.id   AF-A0AAQ0LZ93-F1
#
_cell.length_a   1.000
_cell.length_b   1.000
_cell.length_c   1.000
_cell.angle_alpha   90.00
_cell.angle_beta   90.00
_cell.angle_gamma   90.00
#
_symmetry.space_group_name_H-M   'P 1'
#
loop_
_entity.id
_entity.type
_entity.pdbx_description
1 polymer ?
#
loop_
_entity_poly.entity_id
_entity_poly.type
_entity_poly.pdbx_seq_one_letter_code
_entity_poly.pdbx_strand_id
1 'polypeptide(L)'
;MKKLVSFIAVTSLLLVRCADMDRKSNSQEVPEKMAANEYKGLGFQPPTEQSVIDYAKKHRKSFEKKGESFKEGMKHARKELSYEADANVVTTLFSTKDNYSKENNEDNVFEIADKLESSKVMPSNIDLDLRFTDNNIGTVKPRYDDKDVTSFGVFKNE
;
A
#
# COMPACT_ATOMS: atom_id res chain seq x y z
N MET A 1 55.48 35.05 -20.78
CA MET A 1 54.16 34.38 -20.94
C MET A 1 54.10 32.92 -20.45
N LYS A 2 55.22 32.18 -20.31
CA LYS A 2 55.17 30.78 -19.83
C LYS A 2 54.90 30.59 -18.33
N LYS A 3 55.24 31.58 -17.48
CA LYS A 3 55.03 31.49 -16.02
C LYS A 3 53.59 31.81 -15.56
N LEU A 4 52.82 32.53 -16.38
CA LEU A 4 51.46 32.97 -16.04
C LEU A 4 50.42 31.89 -16.39
N VAL A 5 50.65 31.12 -17.46
CA VAL A 5 49.82 29.96 -17.86
C VAL A 5 49.96 28.80 -16.86
N SER A 6 51.15 28.64 -16.25
CA SER A 6 51.38 27.61 -15.23
C SER A 6 50.66 27.87 -13.91
N PHE A 7 50.38 29.13 -13.55
CA PHE A 7 49.70 29.47 -12.31
C PHE A 7 48.18 29.25 -12.41
N ILE A 8 47.60 29.45 -13.59
CA ILE A 8 46.16 29.25 -13.85
C ILE A 8 45.82 27.75 -13.90
N ALA A 9 46.72 26.90 -14.40
CA ALA A 9 46.48 25.45 -14.46
C ALA A 9 46.50 24.76 -13.08
N VAL A 10 47.28 25.27 -12.12
CA VAL A 10 47.39 24.67 -10.77
C VAL A 10 46.21 25.07 -9.87
N THR A 11 45.64 26.26 -10.04
CA THR A 11 44.45 26.69 -9.28
C THR A 11 43.17 25.99 -9.74
N SER A 12 43.05 25.63 -11.03
CA SER A 12 41.90 24.84 -11.51
C SER A 12 41.90 23.39 -11.00
N LEU A 13 43.07 22.80 -10.70
CA LEU A 13 43.12 21.44 -10.14
C LEU A 13 42.75 21.40 -8.64
N LEU A 14 42.95 22.49 -7.90
CA LEU A 14 42.62 22.55 -6.46
C LEU A 14 41.13 22.85 -6.21
N LEU A 15 40.44 23.52 -7.14
CA LEU A 15 39.01 23.82 -7.00
C LEU A 15 38.08 22.66 -7.39
N VAL A 16 38.53 21.71 -8.22
CA VAL A 16 37.75 20.49 -8.54
C VAL A 16 37.79 19.46 -7.41
N ARG A 17 38.71 19.60 -6.45
CA ARG A 17 38.81 18.69 -5.30
C ARG A 17 37.96 19.12 -4.09
N CYS A 18 37.07 20.09 -4.26
CA CYS A 18 36.18 20.60 -3.22
C CYS A 18 34.72 20.27 -3.56
N ALA A 19 34.38 19.00 -3.80
CA ALA A 19 32.98 18.55 -3.72
C ALA A 19 32.76 17.03 -3.58
N ASP A 20 33.78 16.17 -3.39
CA ASP A 20 33.51 14.84 -2.83
C ASP A 20 33.45 14.98 -1.31
N MET A 21 32.40 15.67 -0.84
CA MET A 21 31.90 15.39 0.48
C MET A 21 31.38 13.95 0.41
N ASP A 22 32.20 13.01 0.88
CA ASP A 22 31.71 11.83 1.59
C ASP A 22 30.80 12.33 2.71
N ARG A 23 29.55 12.66 2.35
CA ARG A 23 28.44 12.50 3.26
C ARG A 23 28.44 11.00 3.52
N LYS A 24 29.14 10.60 4.59
CA LYS A 24 28.62 9.56 5.47
C LYS A 24 27.23 10.03 5.89
N SER A 25 26.26 9.85 5.00
CA SER A 25 24.89 9.78 5.41
C SER A 25 24.90 8.62 6.38
N ASN A 26 24.63 8.91 7.64
CA ASN A 26 24.22 7.90 8.59
C ASN A 26 22.80 7.42 8.21
N SER A 27 22.58 7.19 6.92
CA SER A 27 21.41 6.54 6.37
C SER A 27 21.63 5.09 6.71
N GLN A 28 20.96 4.64 7.77
CA GLN A 28 20.61 3.24 7.90
C GLN A 28 20.10 2.81 6.53
N GLU A 29 20.88 1.98 5.83
CA GLU A 29 20.57 1.56 4.46
C GLU A 29 19.29 0.74 4.56
N VAL A 30 18.17 1.36 4.20
CA VAL A 30 16.87 0.68 4.25
C VAL A 30 16.92 -0.40 3.17
N PRO A 31 16.74 -1.69 3.53
CA PRO A 31 16.85 -2.77 2.56
C PRO A 31 15.80 -2.59 1.48
N GLU A 32 16.10 -2.92 0.23
CA GLU A 32 15.16 -2.76 -0.90
C GLU A 32 13.82 -3.49 -0.66
N LYS A 33 13.89 -4.64 0.01
CA LYS A 33 12.74 -5.45 0.43
C LYS A 33 12.89 -5.85 1.90
N MET A 34 11.76 -6.03 2.57
CA MET A 34 11.72 -6.57 3.93
C MET A 34 10.47 -7.44 4.13
N ALA A 35 10.43 -8.20 5.22
CA ALA A 35 9.24 -8.96 5.57
C ALA A 35 8.05 -8.02 5.81
N ALA A 36 6.89 -8.33 5.24
CA ALA A 36 5.71 -7.46 5.25
C ALA A 36 5.17 -7.23 6.67
N ASN A 37 5.31 -8.20 7.57
CA ASN A 37 4.95 -8.10 8.99
C ASN A 37 5.86 -7.14 9.78
N GLU A 38 7.07 -6.90 9.31
CA GLU A 38 8.02 -5.96 9.91
C GLU A 38 7.89 -4.55 9.32
N TYR A 39 7.20 -4.41 8.20
CA TYR A 39 7.05 -3.15 7.50
C TYR A 39 6.12 -2.19 8.26
N LYS A 40 6.68 -1.08 8.73
CA LYS A 40 5.96 -0.05 9.50
C LYS A 40 5.46 1.12 8.64
N GLY A 41 5.44 0.96 7.32
CA GLY A 41 5.14 2.05 6.38
C GLY A 41 6.32 3.00 6.17
N LEU A 42 6.23 3.85 5.15
CA LEU A 42 7.12 5.02 4.94
C LEU A 42 6.89 6.13 5.98
N GLY A 43 6.59 5.78 7.23
CA GLY A 43 6.10 6.75 8.21
C GLY A 43 4.74 7.33 7.83
N PHE A 44 3.88 6.59 7.12
CA PHE A 44 2.46 6.97 6.96
C PHE A 44 1.72 6.72 8.27
N GLN A 45 2.05 7.52 9.25
CA GLN A 45 1.08 8.07 10.15
C GLN A 45 0.89 9.50 9.62
N PRO A 46 -0.30 9.91 9.13
CA PRO A 46 -0.56 11.34 9.15
C PRO A 46 -0.23 11.76 10.58
N PRO A 47 0.52 12.85 10.82
CA PRO A 47 0.64 13.42 12.16
C PRO A 47 -0.79 13.75 12.60
N THR A 48 -1.46 12.76 13.16
CA THR A 48 -2.83 12.88 13.58
C THR A 48 -2.65 13.31 15.00
N GLU A 49 -2.72 14.62 15.19
CA GLU A 49 -2.66 15.19 16.52
C GLU A 49 -3.63 14.42 17.41
N GLN A 50 -3.21 14.12 18.64
CA GLN A 50 -4.05 13.44 19.62
C GLN A 50 -5.42 14.12 19.75
N SER A 51 -5.47 15.44 19.50
CA SER A 51 -6.68 16.26 19.39
C SER A 51 -7.70 15.74 18.38
N VAL A 52 -7.27 15.28 17.20
CA VAL A 52 -8.15 14.75 16.14
C VAL A 52 -8.70 13.39 16.51
N ILE A 53 -7.88 12.53 17.14
CA ILE A 53 -8.31 11.23 17.65
C ILE A 53 -9.36 11.42 18.76
N ASP A 54 -9.09 12.33 19.69
CA ASP A 54 -9.98 12.60 20.82
C ASP A 54 -11.28 13.27 20.34
N TYR A 55 -11.20 14.14 19.34
CA TYR A 55 -12.37 14.70 18.67
C TYR A 55 -13.22 13.61 18.00
N ALA A 56 -12.59 12.71 17.23
CA ALA A 56 -13.28 11.61 16.58
C ALA A 56 -14.00 10.71 17.60
N LYS A 57 -13.34 10.38 18.73
CA LYS A 57 -13.92 9.61 19.82
C LYS A 57 -15.09 10.35 20.49
N LYS A 58 -14.91 11.64 20.82
CA LYS A 58 -15.93 12.48 21.45
C LYS A 58 -17.19 12.59 20.59
N HIS A 59 -17.02 12.65 19.28
CA HIS A 59 -18.13 12.84 18.33
C HIS A 59 -18.57 11.55 17.62
N ARG A 60 -18.12 10.38 18.08
CA ARG A 60 -18.40 9.08 17.43
C ARG A 60 -19.87 8.87 17.10
N LYS A 61 -20.78 9.07 18.06
CA LYS A 61 -22.23 8.91 17.85
C LYS A 61 -22.79 9.88 16.79
N SER A 62 -22.24 11.09 16.70
CA SER A 62 -22.62 12.07 15.68
C SER A 62 -22.16 11.61 14.30
N PHE A 63 -20.95 11.05 14.20
CA PHE A 63 -20.45 10.46 12.97
C PHE A 63 -21.21 9.21 12.56
N GLU A 64 -21.59 8.34 13.50
CA GLU A 64 -22.45 7.18 13.24
C GLU A 64 -23.80 7.62 12.66
N LYS A 65 -24.47 8.62 13.28
CA LYS A 65 -25.73 9.17 12.76
C LYS A 65 -25.56 9.77 11.36
N LYS A 66 -24.48 10.51 11.11
CA LYS A 66 -24.16 11.05 9.77
C LYS A 66 -23.86 9.93 8.77
N GLY A 67 -23.24 8.85 9.22
CA GLY A 67 -22.95 7.66 8.43
C GLY A 67 -24.23 6.99 7.94
N GLU A 68 -25.25 6.87 8.81
CA GLU A 68 -26.57 6.36 8.40
C GLU A 68 -27.23 7.27 7.35
N SER A 69 -27.23 8.59 7.57
CA SER A 69 -27.77 9.53 6.57
C SER A 69 -27.01 9.48 5.25
N PHE A 70 -25.68 9.33 5.29
CA PHE A 70 -24.84 9.16 4.11
C PHE A 70 -25.19 7.86 3.36
N LYS A 71 -25.34 6.75 4.08
CA LYS A 71 -25.72 5.46 3.52
C LYS A 71 -27.06 5.52 2.78
N GLU A 72 -28.06 6.14 3.39
CA GLU A 72 -29.38 6.32 2.74
C GLU A 72 -29.31 7.28 1.54
N GLY A 73 -28.54 8.37 1.65
CA GLY A 73 -28.29 9.27 0.52
C GLY A 73 -27.64 8.57 -0.68
N MET A 74 -26.65 7.71 -0.42
CA MET A 74 -25.98 6.92 -1.47
C MET A 74 -26.93 5.91 -2.13
N LYS A 75 -27.82 5.27 -1.36
CA LYS A 75 -28.86 4.39 -1.93
C LYS A 75 -29.80 5.16 -2.85
N HIS A 76 -30.24 6.35 -2.41
CA HIS A 76 -31.11 7.20 -3.22
C HIS A 76 -30.45 7.61 -4.53
N ALA A 77 -29.22 8.10 -4.47
CA ALA A 77 -28.46 8.53 -5.64
C ALA A 77 -28.27 7.39 -6.66
N ARG A 78 -27.92 6.18 -6.22
CA ARG A 78 -27.80 5.02 -7.12
C ARG A 78 -29.13 4.70 -7.81
N LYS A 79 -30.24 4.73 -7.08
CA LYS A 79 -31.58 4.49 -7.63
C LYS A 79 -31.98 5.53 -8.68
N GLU A 80 -31.77 6.81 -8.40
CA GLU A 80 -32.09 7.89 -9.35
C GLU A 80 -31.27 7.80 -10.64
N LEU A 81 -30.01 7.37 -10.52
CA LEU A 81 -29.11 7.20 -11.65
C LEU A 81 -29.24 5.84 -12.35
N SER A 82 -30.09 4.93 -11.85
CA SER A 82 -30.15 3.52 -12.29
C SER A 82 -28.76 2.85 -12.31
N TYR A 83 -27.96 3.15 -11.28
CA TYR A 83 -26.57 2.69 -11.18
C TYR A 83 -26.49 1.33 -10.46
N GLU A 84 -26.35 0.27 -11.25
CA GLU A 84 -26.36 -1.12 -10.79
C GLU A 84 -24.96 -1.74 -10.63
N ALA A 85 -23.87 -0.99 -10.84
CA ALA A 85 -22.53 -1.57 -10.79
C ALA A 85 -22.17 -2.02 -9.37
N ASP A 86 -21.49 -3.16 -9.26
CA ASP A 86 -21.00 -3.70 -8.00
C ASP A 86 -19.75 -2.98 -7.51
N ALA A 87 -19.48 -3.12 -6.21
CA ALA A 87 -18.25 -2.60 -5.64
C ALA A 87 -17.12 -3.64 -5.82
N ASN A 88 -16.07 -3.24 -6.53
CA ASN A 88 -14.87 -4.07 -6.68
C ASN A 88 -14.07 -4.08 -5.37
N VAL A 89 -13.88 -5.27 -4.81
CA VAL A 89 -13.07 -5.52 -3.63
C VAL A 89 -11.87 -6.35 -4.07
N VAL A 90 -10.66 -5.83 -3.83
CA VAL A 90 -9.41 -6.53 -4.14
C VAL A 90 -8.62 -6.69 -2.85
N THR A 91 -8.26 -7.91 -2.49
CA THR A 91 -7.45 -8.14 -1.27
C THR A 91 -5.97 -7.91 -1.53
N THR A 92 -5.21 -7.61 -0.48
CA THR A 92 -3.75 -7.44 -0.54
C THR A 92 -3.08 -8.33 0.51
N LEU A 93 -3.15 -9.65 0.32
CA LEU A 93 -2.71 -10.61 1.33
C LEU A 93 -1.23 -10.99 1.12
N PHE A 94 -0.47 -11.05 2.20
CA PHE A 94 0.91 -11.53 2.22
C PHE A 94 0.95 -12.90 2.89
N SER A 95 1.60 -13.87 2.24
CA SER A 95 1.82 -15.18 2.83
C SER A 95 2.67 -15.07 4.10
N THR A 96 2.44 -15.96 5.07
CA THR A 96 3.35 -16.15 6.21
C THR A 96 4.39 -17.23 5.96
N LYS A 97 4.30 -17.96 4.84
CA LYS A 97 5.26 -18.99 4.44
C LYS A 97 6.44 -18.37 3.70
N ASP A 98 7.66 -18.74 4.10
CA ASP A 98 8.90 -18.29 3.44
C ASP A 98 9.07 -18.87 2.03
N ASN A 99 8.52 -20.05 1.78
CA ASN A 99 8.62 -20.77 0.50
C ASN A 99 7.38 -20.60 -0.39
N TYR A 100 6.71 -19.45 -0.31
CA TYR A 100 5.51 -19.18 -1.12
C TYR A 100 5.76 -19.41 -2.62
N SER A 101 4.85 -20.14 -3.25
CA SER A 101 4.68 -20.17 -4.71
C SER A 101 3.19 -20.14 -5.03
N LYS A 102 2.83 -19.77 -6.27
CA LYS A 102 1.42 -19.77 -6.68
C LYS A 102 0.82 -21.17 -6.60
N GLU A 103 1.58 -22.16 -7.09
CA GLU A 103 1.22 -23.58 -7.08
C GLU A 103 0.97 -24.09 -5.65
N ASN A 104 1.86 -23.81 -4.70
CA ASN A 104 1.70 -24.31 -3.33
C ASN A 104 0.69 -23.54 -2.47
N ASN A 105 0.11 -22.48 -3.02
CA ASN A 105 -0.94 -21.69 -2.38
C ASN A 105 -2.31 -21.94 -3.00
N GLU A 106 -2.41 -22.68 -4.10
CA GLU A 106 -3.65 -22.92 -4.83
C GLU A 106 -4.75 -23.51 -3.94
N ASP A 107 -4.47 -24.60 -3.22
CA ASP A 107 -5.43 -25.23 -2.30
C ASP A 107 -5.95 -24.27 -1.23
N ASN A 108 -5.07 -23.43 -0.67
CA ASN A 108 -5.44 -22.45 0.34
C ASN A 108 -6.39 -21.37 -0.24
N VAL A 109 -6.17 -20.97 -1.48
CA VAL A 109 -7.01 -19.97 -2.15
C VAL A 109 -8.42 -20.51 -2.32
N PHE A 110 -8.56 -21.74 -2.80
CA PHE A 110 -9.86 -22.40 -2.95
C PHE A 110 -10.56 -22.59 -1.60
N GLU A 111 -9.85 -23.05 -0.57
CA GLU A 111 -10.45 -23.20 0.76
C GLU A 111 -10.98 -21.87 1.33
N ILE A 112 -10.27 -20.77 1.10
CA ILE A 112 -10.71 -19.44 1.53
C ILE A 112 -11.90 -18.96 0.70
N ALA A 113 -11.87 -19.15 -0.62
CA ALA A 113 -12.96 -18.79 -1.52
C ALA A 113 -14.27 -19.51 -1.12
N ASP A 114 -14.23 -20.84 -0.95
CA ASP A 114 -15.40 -21.66 -0.56
C ASP A 114 -16.01 -21.18 0.77
N LYS A 115 -15.15 -20.83 1.74
CA LYS A 115 -15.60 -20.32 3.04
C LYS A 115 -16.24 -18.93 2.92
N LEU A 116 -15.72 -18.08 2.03
CA LEU A 116 -16.29 -16.74 1.79
C LEU A 116 -17.62 -16.83 1.05
N GLU A 117 -17.73 -17.69 0.03
CA GLU A 117 -18.98 -17.95 -0.70
C GLU A 117 -20.07 -18.50 0.22
N SER A 118 -19.69 -19.40 1.13
CA SER A 118 -20.61 -19.97 2.12
C SER A 118 -20.98 -19.01 3.27
N SER A 119 -20.33 -17.85 3.37
CA SER A 119 -20.51 -16.90 4.48
C SER A 119 -21.74 -16.02 4.28
N LYS A 120 -22.67 -16.08 5.23
CA LYS A 120 -23.87 -15.21 5.27
C LYS A 120 -23.57 -13.73 5.55
N VAL A 121 -22.32 -13.39 5.86
CA VAL A 121 -21.91 -12.03 6.24
C VAL A 121 -21.40 -11.24 5.04
N MET A 122 -21.08 -11.91 3.92
CA MET A 122 -20.53 -11.21 2.75
C MET A 122 -21.62 -10.38 2.04
N PRO A 123 -21.31 -9.13 1.63
CA PRO A 123 -22.20 -8.35 0.79
C PRO A 123 -22.49 -9.07 -0.52
N SER A 124 -23.71 -8.95 -1.04
CA SER A 124 -24.10 -9.60 -2.30
C SER A 124 -23.81 -8.76 -3.55
N ASN A 125 -23.38 -7.52 -3.38
CA ASN A 125 -23.17 -6.53 -4.44
C ASN A 125 -21.69 -6.12 -4.57
N ILE A 126 -20.82 -7.12 -4.48
CA ILE A 126 -19.37 -6.95 -4.59
C ILE A 126 -18.83 -7.95 -5.61
N ASP A 127 -17.83 -7.49 -6.36
CA ASP A 127 -16.94 -8.37 -7.09
C ASP A 127 -15.66 -8.51 -6.27
N LEU A 128 -15.36 -9.72 -5.79
CA LEU A 128 -14.22 -9.97 -4.91
C LEU A 128 -13.10 -10.69 -5.65
N ASP A 129 -11.94 -10.04 -5.74
CA ASP A 129 -10.67 -10.62 -6.21
C ASP A 129 -9.74 -10.89 -5.02
N LEU A 130 -9.55 -12.17 -4.70
CA LEU A 130 -8.59 -12.61 -3.71
C LEU A 130 -7.18 -12.62 -4.32
N ARG A 131 -6.33 -11.70 -3.87
CA ARG A 131 -4.92 -11.67 -4.22
C ARG A 131 -4.01 -12.02 -3.05
N PHE A 132 -3.01 -12.85 -3.37
CA PHE A 132 -1.96 -13.30 -2.47
C PHE A 132 -0.58 -13.10 -3.11
N THR A 133 0.42 -12.76 -2.29
CA THR A 133 1.84 -12.68 -2.69
C THR A 133 2.71 -13.35 -1.61
N ASP A 134 4.01 -13.40 -1.88
CA ASP A 134 5.07 -13.73 -0.92
C ASP A 134 5.02 -12.90 0.38
N ASN A 135 5.89 -13.24 1.33
CA ASN A 135 5.93 -12.59 2.65
C ASN A 135 6.70 -11.26 2.67
N ASN A 136 7.15 -10.75 1.52
CA ASN A 136 8.02 -9.56 1.46
C ASN A 136 7.25 -8.34 0.97
N ILE A 137 7.79 -7.14 1.18
CA ILE A 137 7.30 -5.88 0.59
C ILE A 137 8.47 -4.99 0.18
N GLY A 138 8.32 -4.24 -0.91
CA GLY A 138 9.31 -3.23 -1.31
C GLY A 138 9.26 -2.06 -0.34
N THR A 139 10.39 -1.65 0.21
CA THR A 139 10.43 -0.61 1.27
C THR A 139 10.31 0.80 0.71
N VAL A 140 10.92 1.04 -0.46
CA VAL A 140 10.93 2.35 -1.15
C VAL A 140 9.66 2.56 -1.96
N LYS A 141 9.17 1.50 -2.62
CA LYS A 141 7.94 1.49 -3.42
C LYS A 141 7.05 0.33 -2.97
N PRO A 142 6.28 0.49 -1.89
CA PRO A 142 5.44 -0.57 -1.32
C PRO A 142 4.14 -0.77 -2.12
N ARG A 143 4.22 -0.85 -3.46
CA ARG A 143 3.03 -1.04 -4.31
C ARG A 143 2.71 -2.53 -4.40
N TYR A 144 1.52 -2.91 -3.97
CA TYR A 144 1.07 -4.30 -4.06
C TYR A 144 0.92 -4.75 -5.52
N ASP A 145 0.50 -3.86 -6.42
CA ASP A 145 0.33 -4.18 -7.85
C ASP A 145 1.65 -4.49 -8.59
N ASP A 146 2.80 -4.15 -8.00
CA ASP A 146 4.11 -4.52 -8.54
C ASP A 146 4.52 -5.94 -8.13
N LYS A 147 3.72 -6.62 -7.30
CA LYS A 147 4.01 -7.96 -6.79
C LYS A 147 3.59 -9.04 -7.76
N ASP A 148 4.30 -10.17 -7.71
CA ASP A 148 3.87 -11.37 -8.39
C ASP A 148 2.74 -12.04 -7.59
N VAL A 149 1.51 -11.76 -7.98
CA VAL A 149 0.31 -12.18 -7.25
C VAL A 149 -0.33 -13.43 -7.84
N THR A 150 -0.89 -14.26 -6.98
CA THR A 150 -1.97 -15.20 -7.35
C THR A 150 -3.28 -14.45 -7.18
N SER A 151 -4.16 -14.48 -8.19
CA SER A 151 -5.46 -13.80 -8.20
C SER A 151 -6.57 -14.81 -8.48
N PHE A 152 -7.66 -14.71 -7.72
CA PHE A 152 -8.81 -15.60 -7.82
C PHE A 152 -10.10 -14.81 -7.58
N GLY A 153 -11.02 -14.83 -8.55
CA GLY A 153 -12.33 -14.18 -8.39
C GLY A 153 -13.30 -15.09 -7.64
N VAL A 154 -13.94 -14.55 -6.60
CA VAL A 154 -14.86 -15.30 -5.71
C VAL A 154 -16.32 -14.96 -6.00
N PHE A 155 -16.64 -13.67 -6.07
CA PHE A 155 -17.95 -13.20 -6.49
C PHE A 155 -17.73 -12.43 -7.79
N LYS A 156 -18.39 -12.87 -8.86
CA LYS A 156 -18.45 -12.15 -10.14
C LYS A 156 -19.91 -12.11 -10.56
N ASN A 157 -20.50 -10.93 -10.56
CA ASN A 157 -21.73 -10.73 -11.29
C ASN A 157 -21.33 -10.34 -12.72
N GLU A 158 -21.50 -11.28 -13.67
CA GLU A 158 -21.28 -11.03 -15.11
C GLU A 158 -22.38 -10.17 -15.73
#